data_AF-A0A4S4KVS9-F1
#
_entry.id   AF-A0A4S4KVS9-F1
#
_cell.length_a   1.000
_cell.length_b   1.000
_cell.length_c   1.000
_cell.angle_alpha   90.00
_cell.angle_beta   90.00
_cell.angle_gamma   90.00
#
_symmetry.space_group_name_H-M   'P 1'
#
loop_
_entity.id
_entity.type
_entity.pdbx_description
1 polymer ?
#
loop_
_entity_poly.entity_id
_entity_poly.type
_entity_poly.pdbx_seq_one_letter_code
_entity_poly.pdbx_strand_id
1 'polypeptide(L)'
;MNVLTRFRWKLAAYDSRGLSVSALTILEGCISGTPLLSSWQDGSLGNFRTLDGIFEDAATKLAKVDIRDGTDEEASVSAYLSTAAVLGKLPCVGEAMRFVCEVKGGSQPTYDNPSVNYCSFFGLTDIASDLVVYRYSQPKFIEYLIKKATRLSHNGIVDKSLTLERELAKDGLMDDGKEELLQSGRLKLACDLISQYVPPDIHEELLSKFNFSALTAHTDALQAVSVYQTATANGVTQKLLEEQEQERDGKKRKASMQTSRGVEKLKKASVKGMAKLSTFFQKGPKT
;
A
#
# COMPACT_ATOMS: atom_id res chain seq x y z
N MET A 1 -13.82 7.90 12.28
CA MET A 1 -12.57 8.61 11.92
C MET A 1 -12.26 8.23 10.47
N ASN A 2 -12.41 9.21 9.58
CA ASN A 2 -12.52 9.01 8.13
C ASN A 2 -11.25 8.45 7.50
N VAL A 3 -11.40 7.37 6.73
CA VAL A 3 -10.34 6.70 5.96
C VAL A 3 -9.91 7.56 4.74
N LEU A 4 -10.68 8.58 4.39
CA LEU A 4 -10.47 9.42 3.21
C LEU A 4 -9.42 10.54 3.34
N THR A 5 -8.88 10.82 4.54
CA THR A 5 -7.98 11.99 4.74
C THR A 5 -6.48 11.70 4.73
N ARG A 6 -6.01 10.49 4.37
CA ARG A 6 -4.59 10.12 4.47
C ARG A 6 -3.78 9.96 3.17
N PHE A 7 -4.34 10.20 2.00
CA PHE A 7 -3.56 10.09 0.75
C PHE A 7 -3.14 11.45 0.20
N ARG A 8 -2.11 12.03 0.82
CA ARG A 8 -1.36 13.15 0.24
C ARG A 8 0.10 12.75 0.01
N TRP A 9 0.30 11.78 -0.88
CA TRP A 9 1.61 11.50 -1.48
C TRP A 9 1.66 12.14 -2.87
N LYS A 10 2.26 13.33 -2.93
CA LYS A 10 2.53 14.04 -4.18
C LYS A 10 3.91 13.60 -4.69
N LEU A 11 4.03 12.35 -5.15
CA LEU A 11 5.19 11.92 -5.93
C LEU A 11 4.87 12.08 -7.42
N ALA A 12 5.22 13.24 -7.95
CA ALA A 12 5.27 13.45 -9.40
C ALA A 12 6.56 12.79 -9.93
N ALA A 13 6.52 11.48 -10.13
CA ALA A 13 7.51 10.81 -10.98
C ALA A 13 6.96 10.82 -12.41
N TYR A 14 7.65 11.50 -13.33
CA TYR A 14 7.38 11.38 -14.75
C TYR A 14 8.04 10.09 -15.27
N ASP A 15 7.27 9.21 -15.90
CA ASP A 15 7.78 8.05 -16.64
C ASP A 15 8.41 8.56 -17.96
N SER A 16 9.51 7.96 -18.40
CA SER A 16 10.15 8.23 -19.70
C SER A 16 9.25 7.87 -20.89
N ARG A 17 8.14 7.17 -20.66
CA ARG A 17 7.07 6.92 -21.64
C ARG A 17 5.98 7.99 -21.69
N GLY A 18 6.10 9.11 -20.97
CA GLY A 18 5.13 10.22 -21.04
C GLY A 18 3.76 9.93 -20.41
N LEU A 19 3.48 8.70 -19.98
CA LEU A 19 2.35 8.38 -19.12
C LEU A 19 2.60 9.00 -17.74
N SER A 20 1.93 10.11 -17.46
CA SER A 20 2.01 10.73 -16.15
C SER A 20 1.52 9.73 -15.10
N VAL A 21 2.35 9.46 -14.08
CA VAL A 21 2.03 8.59 -12.94
C VAL A 21 0.72 9.03 -12.25
N SER A 22 0.32 10.28 -12.45
CA SER A 22 -0.98 10.86 -12.08
C SER A 22 -2.20 10.10 -12.62
N ALA A 23 -2.20 9.65 -13.89
CA ALA A 23 -3.37 8.96 -14.44
C ALA A 23 -3.54 7.55 -13.84
N LEU A 24 -2.41 6.89 -13.59
CA LEU A 24 -2.37 5.60 -12.92
C LEU A 24 -2.72 5.70 -11.44
N THR A 25 -2.31 6.74 -10.73
CA THR A 25 -2.72 6.97 -9.34
C THR A 25 -4.20 7.35 -9.21
N ILE A 26 -4.78 8.05 -10.19
CA ILE A 26 -6.22 8.30 -10.23
C ILE A 26 -6.98 6.98 -10.44
N LEU A 27 -6.56 6.15 -11.40
CA LEU A 27 -7.12 4.81 -11.58
C LEU A 27 -6.93 3.93 -10.34
N GLU A 28 -5.77 3.97 -9.69
CA GLU A 28 -5.51 3.22 -8.45
C GLU A 28 -6.33 3.73 -7.26
N GLY A 29 -6.58 5.03 -7.17
CA GLY A 29 -7.51 5.60 -6.20
C GLY A 29 -8.93 5.08 -6.43
N CYS A 30 -9.38 5.05 -7.70
CA CYS A 30 -10.66 4.47 -8.09
C CYS A 30 -10.74 2.95 -7.85
N ILE A 31 -9.62 2.23 -7.90
CA ILE A 31 -9.54 0.78 -7.64
C ILE A 31 -9.44 0.47 -6.14
N SER A 32 -8.82 1.33 -5.33
CA SER A 32 -8.67 1.12 -3.88
C SER A 32 -10.00 1.11 -3.14
N GLY A 33 -11.05 1.67 -3.76
CA GLY A 33 -12.43 1.38 -3.40
C GLY A 33 -12.78 -0.04 -3.88
N THR A 34 -12.74 -0.99 -2.95
CA THR A 34 -13.29 -2.36 -3.05
C THR A 34 -14.50 -2.56 -3.99
N PRO A 35 -15.50 -1.65 -4.09
CA PRO A 35 -16.63 -1.82 -5.02
C PRO A 35 -16.27 -1.92 -6.51
N LEU A 36 -15.18 -1.30 -6.98
CA LEU A 36 -14.86 -1.31 -8.41
C LEU A 36 -14.23 -2.63 -8.85
N LEU A 37 -13.43 -3.25 -7.98
CA LEU A 37 -12.88 -4.56 -8.29
C LEU A 37 -13.90 -5.68 -8.06
N SER A 38 -14.77 -5.55 -7.05
CA SER A 38 -15.86 -6.51 -6.85
C SER A 38 -16.85 -6.48 -8.02
N SER A 39 -17.10 -5.30 -8.60
CA SER A 39 -17.94 -5.18 -9.79
C SER A 39 -17.40 -5.95 -10.99
N TRP A 40 -16.08 -6.11 -11.06
CA TRP A 40 -15.41 -6.86 -12.13
C TRP A 40 -15.44 -8.36 -11.87
N GLN A 41 -15.50 -8.79 -10.61
CA GLN A 41 -15.66 -10.20 -10.23
C GLN A 41 -17.12 -10.68 -10.38
N ASP A 42 -18.10 -9.80 -10.14
CA ASP A 42 -19.54 -10.11 -10.26
C ASP A 42 -20.04 -10.19 -11.71
N GLY A 43 -19.24 -9.72 -12.66
CA GLY A 43 -19.54 -9.84 -14.07
C GLY A 43 -19.54 -11.31 -14.48
N SER A 44 -20.71 -11.95 -14.46
CA SER A 44 -21.00 -13.26 -15.08
C SER A 44 -19.97 -13.58 -16.15
N LEU A 45 -19.04 -14.49 -15.82
CA LEU A 45 -17.74 -14.85 -16.42
C LEU A 45 -17.64 -14.95 -17.96
N GLY A 46 -18.19 -14.01 -18.72
CA GLY A 46 -18.36 -14.16 -20.16
C GLY A 46 -18.72 -12.91 -20.94
N ASN A 47 -19.26 -11.86 -20.33
CA ASN A 47 -19.76 -10.72 -21.12
C ASN A 47 -18.73 -9.59 -21.25
N PHE A 48 -18.27 -9.35 -22.48
CA PHE A 48 -17.49 -8.17 -22.82
C PHE A 48 -18.37 -6.91 -22.70
N ARG A 49 -17.83 -5.84 -22.11
CA ARG A 49 -18.55 -4.56 -21.93
C ARG A 49 -17.74 -3.42 -22.52
N THR A 50 -18.41 -2.36 -22.96
CA THR A 50 -17.73 -1.12 -23.31
C THR A 50 -17.11 -0.48 -22.07
N LEU A 51 -16.08 0.34 -22.29
CA LEU A 51 -15.42 1.09 -21.22
C LEU A 51 -16.43 1.94 -20.41
N ASP A 52 -17.34 2.62 -21.12
CA ASP A 52 -18.39 3.44 -20.51
C ASP A 52 -19.33 2.60 -19.63
N GLY A 53 -19.74 1.41 -20.10
CA GLY A 53 -20.61 0.52 -19.32
C GLY A 53 -19.93 -0.05 -18.07
N ILE A 54 -18.60 -0.20 -18.08
CA ILE A 54 -17.83 -0.59 -16.88
C ILE A 54 -17.82 0.56 -15.87
N PHE A 55 -17.57 1.80 -16.31
CA PHE A 55 -17.53 2.95 -15.41
C PHE A 55 -18.91 3.35 -14.88
N GLU A 56 -19.97 3.18 -15.66
CA GLU A 56 -21.35 3.39 -15.23
C GLU A 56 -21.76 2.40 -14.14
N ASP A 57 -21.48 1.10 -14.31
CA ASP A 57 -21.72 0.08 -13.27
C ASP A 57 -20.91 0.37 -12.00
N ALA A 58 -19.66 0.80 -12.15
CA ALA A 58 -18.83 1.18 -11.01
C ALA A 58 -19.36 2.43 -10.29
N ALA A 59 -19.77 3.47 -11.02
CA ALA A 59 -20.33 4.70 -10.48
C ALA A 59 -21.62 4.43 -9.69
N THR A 60 -22.52 3.59 -10.21
CA THR A 60 -23.75 3.22 -9.52
C THR A 60 -23.50 2.39 -8.26
N LYS A 61 -22.46 1.53 -8.25
CA LYS A 61 -22.05 0.77 -7.06
C LYS A 61 -21.39 1.66 -6.00
N LEU A 62 -20.56 2.62 -6.42
CA LEU A 62 -19.94 3.60 -5.50
C LEU A 62 -21.00 4.48 -4.84
N ALA A 63 -21.97 4.96 -5.61
CA ALA A 63 -23.08 5.74 -5.05
C ALA A 63 -23.85 4.97 -3.96
N LYS A 64 -24.05 3.65 -4.13
CA LYS A 64 -24.67 2.78 -3.10
C LYS A 64 -23.88 2.69 -1.79
N VAL A 65 -22.56 2.86 -1.84
CA VAL A 65 -21.71 2.82 -0.64
C VAL A 65 -21.86 4.11 0.18
N ASP A 66 -21.92 5.27 -0.49
CA ASP A 66 -22.00 6.59 0.17
C ASP A 66 -23.33 6.84 0.89
N ILE A 67 -24.42 6.26 0.39
CA ILE A 67 -25.76 6.40 0.96
C ILE A 67 -25.83 5.96 2.43
N ARG A 68 -24.92 5.06 2.85
CA ARG A 68 -24.83 4.62 4.26
C ARG A 68 -24.49 5.76 5.22
N ASP A 69 -23.95 6.88 4.73
CA ASP A 69 -23.57 8.05 5.52
C ASP A 69 -24.65 9.16 5.52
N GLY A 70 -25.82 8.92 4.91
CA GLY A 70 -26.99 9.81 5.02
C GLY A 70 -27.00 11.01 4.07
N THR A 71 -26.27 10.94 2.96
CA THR A 71 -26.30 11.94 1.88
C THR A 71 -27.39 11.65 0.85
N ASP A 72 -27.84 12.70 0.15
CA ASP A 72 -28.84 12.58 -0.92
C ASP A 72 -28.33 11.68 -2.07
N GLU A 73 -29.04 10.57 -2.33
CA GLU A 73 -28.62 9.52 -3.26
C GLU A 73 -28.43 10.04 -4.70
N GLU A 74 -29.39 10.84 -5.18
CA GLU A 74 -29.49 11.27 -6.58
C GLU A 74 -28.36 12.22 -6.98
N ALA A 75 -27.99 13.13 -6.08
CA ALA A 75 -26.92 14.09 -6.33
C ALA A 75 -25.55 13.38 -6.45
N SER A 76 -25.34 12.33 -5.65
CA SER A 76 -24.10 11.56 -5.63
C SER A 76 -23.93 10.73 -6.91
N VAL A 77 -24.98 10.01 -7.34
CA VAL A 77 -24.94 9.21 -8.58
C VAL A 77 -24.60 10.07 -9.79
N SER A 78 -25.26 11.22 -9.95
CA SER A 78 -25.04 12.14 -11.07
C SER A 78 -23.59 12.66 -11.13
N ALA A 79 -23.03 13.02 -9.97
CA ALA A 79 -21.63 13.45 -9.87
C ALA A 79 -20.65 12.34 -10.30
N TYR A 80 -20.86 11.10 -9.85
CA TYR A 80 -20.01 9.97 -10.25
C TYR A 80 -20.13 9.63 -11.73
N LEU A 81 -21.34 9.63 -12.30
CA LEU A 81 -21.56 9.35 -13.72
C LEU A 81 -20.88 10.37 -14.63
N SER A 82 -20.99 11.67 -14.29
CA SER A 82 -20.31 12.72 -15.05
C SER A 82 -18.78 12.56 -15.02
N THR A 83 -18.22 12.21 -13.86
CA THR A 83 -16.78 11.96 -13.70
C THR A 83 -16.33 10.71 -14.48
N ALA A 84 -17.10 9.62 -14.39
CA ALA A 84 -16.89 8.39 -15.16
C ALA A 84 -16.86 8.65 -16.68
N ALA A 85 -17.80 9.45 -17.19
CA ALA A 85 -17.87 9.80 -18.60
C ALA A 85 -16.66 10.64 -19.08
N VAL A 86 -16.11 11.49 -18.21
CA VAL A 86 -14.88 12.25 -18.54
C VAL A 86 -13.66 11.32 -18.49
N LEU A 87 -13.57 10.45 -17.48
CA LEU A 87 -12.48 9.49 -17.32
C LEU A 87 -12.40 8.54 -18.53
N GLY A 88 -13.55 8.05 -19.01
CA GLY A 88 -13.61 7.14 -20.14
C GLY A 88 -13.09 7.72 -21.47
N LYS A 89 -13.11 9.05 -21.61
CA LYS A 89 -12.62 9.75 -22.81
C LYS A 89 -11.11 9.95 -22.83
N LEU A 90 -10.40 9.67 -21.73
CA LEU A 90 -8.95 9.86 -21.67
C LEU A 90 -8.23 8.69 -22.40
N PRO A 91 -7.35 8.96 -23.37
CA PRO A 91 -6.68 7.90 -24.14
C PRO A 91 -5.80 7.00 -23.27
N CYS A 92 -5.19 7.57 -22.24
CA CYS A 92 -4.37 6.82 -21.28
C CYS A 92 -5.18 5.80 -20.47
N VAL A 93 -6.49 6.02 -20.28
CA VAL A 93 -7.37 5.08 -19.57
C VAL A 93 -7.62 3.85 -20.45
N GLY A 94 -7.87 4.06 -21.75
CA GLY A 94 -7.99 2.97 -22.71
C GLY A 94 -6.73 2.09 -22.74
N GLU A 95 -5.54 2.70 -22.79
CA GLU A 95 -4.26 1.99 -22.72
C GLU A 95 -4.05 1.26 -21.39
N ALA A 96 -4.36 1.92 -20.27
CA ALA A 96 -4.26 1.33 -18.94
C ALA A 96 -5.15 0.08 -18.81
N MET A 97 -6.39 0.16 -19.33
CA MET A 97 -7.34 -0.96 -19.31
C MET A 97 -6.84 -2.17 -20.10
N ARG A 98 -5.98 -2.01 -21.11
CA ARG A 98 -5.40 -3.16 -21.85
C ARG A 98 -4.48 -4.02 -20.99
N PHE A 99 -3.89 -3.46 -19.94
CA PHE A 99 -3.04 -4.22 -19.02
C PHE A 99 -3.84 -5.08 -18.04
N VAL A 100 -5.09 -4.72 -17.79
CA VAL A 100 -5.94 -5.36 -16.78
C VAL A 100 -7.06 -6.20 -17.40
N CYS A 101 -7.47 -5.84 -18.62
CA CYS A 101 -8.55 -6.47 -19.33
C CYS A 101 -8.07 -7.17 -20.60
N GLU A 102 -8.80 -8.22 -20.97
CA GLU A 102 -8.85 -8.73 -22.32
C GLU A 102 -9.70 -7.80 -23.18
N VAL A 103 -9.18 -7.48 -24.35
CA VAL A 103 -9.79 -6.53 -25.27
C VAL A 103 -10.22 -7.29 -26.51
N LYS A 104 -11.47 -7.09 -26.92
CA LYS A 104 -12.03 -7.61 -28.17
C LYS A 104 -12.58 -6.42 -28.96
N GLY A 105 -12.29 -6.39 -30.25
CA GLY A 105 -12.58 -5.22 -31.09
C GLY A 105 -11.51 -4.12 -30.99
N GLY A 106 -11.40 -3.32 -32.04
CA GLY A 106 -10.29 -2.40 -32.27
C GLY A 106 -9.17 -3.06 -33.09
N SER A 107 -8.68 -2.34 -34.11
CA SER A 107 -7.45 -2.72 -34.81
C SER A 107 -6.30 -2.73 -33.81
N GLN A 108 -5.55 -3.83 -33.73
CA GLN A 108 -4.32 -3.84 -32.94
C GLN A 108 -3.41 -2.74 -33.51
N PRO A 109 -2.84 -1.87 -32.66
CA PRO A 109 -1.75 -1.01 -33.11
C PRO A 109 -0.62 -1.93 -33.56
N THR A 110 -0.39 -2.00 -34.86
CA THR A 110 0.77 -2.72 -35.42
C THR A 110 2.01 -1.99 -34.94
N TYR A 111 2.79 -2.62 -34.06
CA TYR A 111 3.97 -2.05 -33.39
C TYR A 111 5.20 -1.91 -34.30
N ASP A 112 5.03 -1.95 -35.62
CA ASP A 112 6.14 -2.03 -36.58
C ASP A 112 6.87 -0.68 -36.84
N ASN A 113 6.62 0.37 -36.05
CA ASN A 113 7.41 1.59 -36.14
C ASN A 113 7.55 2.35 -34.81
N PRO A 114 8.68 2.21 -34.08
CA PRO A 114 8.92 2.90 -32.82
C PRO A 114 9.26 4.40 -32.96
N SER A 115 9.21 5.00 -34.16
CA SER A 115 9.68 6.37 -34.39
C SER A 115 8.58 7.43 -34.58
N VAL A 116 7.30 7.12 -34.38
CA VAL A 116 6.22 8.09 -34.61
C VAL A 116 5.62 8.55 -33.29
N ASN A 117 5.72 9.86 -33.06
CA ASN A 117 5.14 10.59 -31.93
C ASN A 117 3.68 10.18 -31.67
N TYR A 118 3.44 9.64 -30.49
CA TYR A 118 2.11 9.38 -29.93
C TYR A 118 1.42 10.72 -29.60
N CYS A 119 0.68 11.31 -30.54
CA CYS A 119 -0.43 12.24 -30.20
C CYS A 119 -1.41 12.60 -31.34
N SER A 120 -1.40 11.94 -32.50
CA SER A 120 -2.28 12.35 -33.61
C SER A 120 -2.87 11.16 -34.38
N PHE A 121 -3.65 10.33 -33.68
CA PHE A 121 -4.44 9.26 -34.33
C PHE A 121 -5.92 9.38 -33.94
N PHE A 122 -6.57 10.45 -34.40
CA PHE A 122 -8.03 10.58 -34.51
C PHE A 122 -8.37 10.57 -36.01
N GLY A 123 -8.26 9.39 -36.64
CA GLY A 123 -8.74 9.16 -38.00
C GLY A 123 -10.04 8.37 -37.93
N LEU A 124 -11.15 8.99 -38.36
CA LEU A 124 -12.46 8.34 -38.49
C LEU A 124 -12.33 7.13 -39.44
N THR A 125 -12.44 5.91 -38.91
CA THR A 125 -12.69 4.72 -39.75
C THR A 125 -13.85 3.92 -39.17
N ASP A 126 -14.93 3.86 -39.95
CA ASP A 126 -16.07 2.94 -39.86
C ASP A 126 -16.71 2.68 -38.49
N ILE A 127 -17.84 3.36 -38.29
CA ILE A 127 -18.71 3.49 -37.11
C ILE A 127 -19.16 2.14 -36.49
N ALA A 128 -18.97 1.00 -37.17
CA ALA A 128 -19.39 -0.32 -36.69
C ALA A 128 -18.25 -1.23 -36.18
N SER A 129 -16.98 -0.96 -36.53
CA SER A 129 -15.79 -1.71 -36.07
C SER A 129 -15.07 -1.09 -34.87
N ASP A 130 -15.48 0.10 -34.45
CA ASP A 130 -14.84 0.91 -33.40
C ASP A 130 -15.25 0.56 -31.96
N LEU A 131 -16.18 -0.39 -31.78
CA LEU A 131 -16.60 -0.77 -30.44
C LEU A 131 -15.53 -1.65 -29.76
N VAL A 132 -14.62 -1.00 -29.04
CA VAL A 132 -13.65 -1.68 -28.17
C VAL A 132 -14.36 -2.14 -26.91
N VAL A 133 -14.44 -3.45 -26.73
CA VAL A 133 -15.04 -4.06 -25.54
C VAL A 133 -13.99 -4.74 -24.68
N TYR A 134 -14.16 -4.63 -23.38
CA TYR A 134 -13.23 -5.05 -22.35
C TYR A 134 -13.85 -6.17 -21.51
N ARG A 135 -13.02 -7.11 -21.08
CA ARG A 135 -13.32 -8.18 -20.13
C ARG A 135 -12.22 -8.24 -19.10
N TYR A 136 -12.55 -8.18 -17.81
CA TYR A 136 -11.55 -8.32 -16.76
C TYR A 136 -10.86 -9.69 -16.84
N SER A 137 -9.54 -9.70 -16.65
CA SER A 137 -8.73 -10.93 -16.64
C SER A 137 -7.74 -10.85 -15.49
N GLN A 138 -8.03 -11.58 -14.42
CA GLN A 138 -7.17 -11.69 -13.24
C GLN A 138 -5.70 -12.05 -13.56
N PRO A 139 -5.37 -13.03 -14.44
CA PRO A 139 -3.96 -13.33 -14.72
C PRO A 139 -3.21 -12.15 -15.35
N LYS A 140 -3.86 -11.40 -16.26
CA LYS A 140 -3.27 -10.18 -16.83
C LYS A 140 -3.04 -9.11 -15.78
N PHE A 141 -3.99 -8.96 -14.85
CA PHE A 141 -3.85 -8.02 -13.75
C PHE A 141 -2.65 -8.37 -12.87
N ILE A 142 -2.48 -9.64 -12.49
CA ILE A 142 -1.33 -10.10 -11.71
C ILE A 142 -0.02 -9.87 -12.47
N GLU A 143 0.05 -10.20 -13.77
CA GLU A 143 1.23 -9.91 -14.60
C GLU A 143 1.58 -8.42 -14.63
N TYR A 144 0.55 -7.56 -14.71
CA TYR A 144 0.73 -6.12 -14.65
C TYR A 144 1.28 -5.68 -13.28
N LEU A 145 0.74 -6.21 -12.18
CA LEU A 145 1.22 -5.92 -10.83
C LEU A 145 2.67 -6.37 -10.63
N ILE A 146 3.06 -7.54 -11.15
CA ILE A 146 4.46 -8.02 -11.14
C ILE A 146 5.38 -7.03 -11.86
N LYS A 147 5.00 -6.61 -13.07
CA LYS A 147 5.76 -5.61 -13.85
C LYS A 147 5.84 -4.27 -13.10
N LYS A 148 4.79 -3.91 -12.37
CA LYS A 148 4.77 -2.68 -11.57
C LYS A 148 5.66 -2.78 -10.34
N ALA A 149 5.60 -3.88 -9.59
CA ALA A 149 6.41 -4.12 -8.40
C ALA A 149 7.91 -4.11 -8.74
N THR A 150 8.31 -4.82 -9.81
CA THR A 150 9.70 -4.85 -10.29
C THR A 150 10.16 -3.46 -10.75
N ARG A 151 9.31 -2.69 -11.44
CA ARG A 151 9.63 -1.31 -11.81
C ARG A 151 9.81 -0.42 -10.57
N LEU A 152 8.93 -0.54 -9.58
CA LEU A 152 9.02 0.23 -8.34
C LEU A 152 10.29 -0.09 -7.53
N SER A 153 10.73 -1.36 -7.51
CA SER A 153 11.96 -1.76 -6.82
C SER A 153 13.22 -1.21 -7.52
N HIS A 154 13.22 -1.05 -8.84
CA HIS A 154 14.38 -0.57 -9.61
C HIS A 154 14.47 0.96 -9.73
N ASN A 155 13.37 1.70 -9.68
CA ASN A 155 13.34 3.14 -10.00
C ASN A 155 13.99 4.06 -8.94
N GLY A 156 14.65 3.50 -7.91
CA GLY A 156 15.22 4.26 -6.80
C GLY A 156 14.19 5.08 -6.03
N ILE A 157 12.90 4.76 -6.16
CA ILE A 157 11.81 5.44 -5.43
C ILE A 157 11.96 5.16 -3.94
N VAL A 158 12.34 3.92 -3.60
CA VAL A 158 12.64 3.49 -2.24
C VAL A 158 13.79 4.32 -1.65
N ASP A 159 14.86 4.52 -2.42
CA ASP A 159 16.04 5.30 -1.97
C ASP A 159 15.75 6.80 -1.82
N LYS A 160 14.74 7.33 -2.52
CA LYS A 160 14.32 8.75 -2.40
C LYS A 160 13.44 9.01 -1.18
N SER A 161 12.86 7.97 -0.57
CA SER A 161 11.94 8.09 0.55
C SER A 161 12.62 7.66 1.84
N LEU A 162 12.96 8.63 2.69
CA LEU A 162 13.58 8.39 4.00
C LEU A 162 12.76 7.44 4.88
N THR A 163 11.44 7.41 4.72
CA THR A 163 10.58 6.50 5.47
C THR A 163 10.80 5.05 5.05
N LEU A 164 10.88 4.80 3.74
CA LEU A 164 11.08 3.45 3.19
C LEU A 164 12.52 2.97 3.46
N GLU A 165 13.50 3.86 3.37
CA GLU A 165 14.88 3.58 3.74
C GLU A 165 15.00 3.18 5.23
N ARG A 166 14.29 3.87 6.13
CA ARG A 166 14.26 3.52 7.56
C ARG A 166 13.64 2.16 7.82
N GLU A 167 12.65 1.75 7.03
CA GLU A 167 12.05 0.42 7.13
C GLU A 167 13.06 -0.65 6.73
N LEU A 168 13.79 -0.46 5.62
CA LEU A 168 14.87 -1.38 5.22
C LEU A 168 16.03 -1.41 6.22
N ALA A 169 16.39 -0.26 6.80
CA ALA A 169 17.42 -0.17 7.83
C ALA A 169 16.99 -0.87 9.13
N LYS A 170 15.71 -0.76 9.51
CA LYS A 170 15.13 -1.44 10.68
C LYS A 170 15.23 -2.96 10.54
N ASP A 171 15.04 -3.46 9.32
CA ASP A 171 15.18 -4.88 9.01
C ASP A 171 16.65 -5.30 8.85
N GLY A 172 17.63 -4.40 9.07
CA GLY A 172 19.06 -4.74 9.01
C GLY A 172 19.54 -5.15 7.62
N LEU A 173 18.88 -4.66 6.57
CA LEU A 173 19.20 -4.93 5.16
C LEU A 173 20.24 -3.94 4.59
N MET A 174 20.52 -2.84 5.29
CA MET A 174 21.44 -1.78 4.85
C MET A 174 22.91 -2.05 5.22
N ASP A 175 23.23 -3.23 5.74
CA ASP A 175 24.61 -3.59 6.10
C ASP A 175 25.40 -4.08 4.86
N ASP A 176 26.70 -3.78 4.81
CA ASP A 176 27.60 -4.24 3.74
C ASP A 176 27.56 -5.78 3.58
N GLY A 177 27.47 -6.25 2.33
CA GLY A 177 27.48 -7.68 1.99
C GLY A 177 26.10 -8.35 1.91
N LYS A 178 25.00 -7.62 2.11
CA LYS A 178 23.62 -8.15 2.01
C LYS A 178 22.84 -7.64 0.78
N GLU A 179 23.53 -7.32 -0.31
CA GLU A 179 22.92 -6.70 -1.50
C GLU A 179 21.78 -7.53 -2.12
N GLU A 180 21.89 -8.86 -2.13
CA GLU A 180 20.83 -9.73 -2.64
C GLU A 180 19.57 -9.67 -1.76
N LEU A 181 19.75 -9.65 -0.43
CA LEU A 181 18.66 -9.47 0.52
C LEU A 181 18.06 -8.07 0.40
N LEU A 182 18.89 -7.05 0.19
CA LEU A 182 18.43 -5.67 -0.03
C LEU A 182 17.53 -5.57 -1.26
N GLN A 183 17.89 -6.22 -2.38
CA GLN A 183 17.04 -6.28 -3.57
C GLN A 183 15.69 -6.96 -3.29
N SER A 184 15.71 -8.08 -2.56
CA SER A 184 14.47 -8.78 -2.17
C SER A 184 13.60 -7.94 -1.22
N GLY A 185 14.21 -7.18 -0.30
CA GLY A 185 13.52 -6.26 0.61
C GLY A 185 12.88 -5.09 -0.13
N ARG A 186 13.58 -4.49 -1.09
CA ARG A 186 13.03 -3.46 -1.98
C ARG A 186 11.81 -3.96 -2.76
N LEU A 187 11.88 -5.19 -3.25
CA LEU A 187 10.76 -5.80 -3.98
C LEU A 187 9.56 -6.09 -3.08
N LYS A 188 9.79 -6.62 -1.87
CA LYS A 188 8.74 -6.83 -0.88
C LYS A 188 8.06 -5.52 -0.50
N LEU A 189 8.85 -4.49 -0.19
CA LEU A 189 8.35 -3.16 0.13
C LEU A 189 7.56 -2.56 -1.04
N ALA A 190 7.96 -2.79 -2.28
CA ALA A 190 7.19 -2.39 -3.46
C ALA A 190 5.84 -3.13 -3.56
N CYS A 191 5.78 -4.42 -3.20
CA CYS A 191 4.52 -5.16 -3.10
C CYS A 191 3.63 -4.61 -1.98
N ASP A 192 4.21 -4.28 -0.82
CA ASP A 192 3.50 -3.69 0.31
C ASP A 192 2.92 -2.31 -0.04
N LEU A 193 3.61 -1.51 -0.86
CA LEU A 193 3.08 -0.25 -1.38
C LEU A 193 1.88 -0.47 -2.31
N ILE A 194 1.93 -1.50 -3.15
CA ILE A 194 0.81 -1.87 -4.04
C ILE A 194 -0.39 -2.39 -3.23
N SER A 195 -0.14 -3.09 -2.12
CA SER A 195 -1.19 -3.66 -1.26
C SER A 195 -2.17 -2.61 -0.71
N GLN A 196 -1.77 -1.34 -0.64
CA GLN A 196 -2.63 -0.23 -0.21
C GLN A 196 -3.78 0.06 -1.19
N TYR A 197 -3.68 -0.42 -2.44
CA TYR A 197 -4.62 -0.14 -3.52
C TYR A 197 -5.34 -1.39 -4.03
N VAL A 198 -5.01 -2.57 -3.50
CA VAL A 198 -5.46 -3.86 -4.04
C VAL A 198 -6.07 -4.69 -2.90
N PRO A 199 -7.14 -5.48 -3.15
CA PRO A 199 -7.70 -6.39 -2.16
C PRO A 199 -6.66 -7.40 -1.64
N PRO A 200 -6.80 -7.86 -0.38
CA PRO A 200 -5.82 -8.76 0.26
C PRO A 200 -5.63 -10.07 -0.52
N ASP A 201 -6.69 -10.64 -1.08
CA ASP A 201 -6.63 -11.91 -1.83
C ASP A 201 -5.68 -11.83 -3.03
N ILE A 202 -5.70 -10.71 -3.76
CA ILE A 202 -4.84 -10.49 -4.93
C ILE A 202 -3.41 -10.16 -4.48
N HIS A 203 -3.24 -9.51 -3.33
CA HIS A 203 -1.93 -9.29 -2.75
C HIS A 203 -1.25 -10.60 -2.34
N GLU A 204 -1.98 -11.53 -1.73
CA GLU A 204 -1.47 -12.88 -1.42
C GLU A 204 -1.08 -13.64 -2.70
N GLU A 205 -1.92 -13.56 -3.74
CA GLU A 205 -1.58 -14.14 -5.04
C GLU A 205 -0.32 -13.49 -5.62
N LEU A 206 -0.15 -12.17 -5.53
CA LEU A 206 1.03 -11.46 -5.99
C LEU A 206 2.29 -11.91 -5.23
N LEU A 207 2.22 -12.01 -3.90
CA LEU A 207 3.33 -12.48 -3.07
C LEU A 207 3.74 -13.92 -3.42
N SER A 208 2.77 -14.79 -3.77
CA SER A 208 3.05 -16.17 -4.19
C SER A 208 3.90 -16.28 -5.46
N LYS A 209 3.94 -15.22 -6.29
CA LYS A 209 4.73 -15.16 -7.54
C LYS A 209 6.20 -14.84 -7.30
N PHE A 210 6.56 -14.40 -6.09
CA PHE A 210 7.92 -14.02 -5.74
C PHE A 210 8.47 -14.93 -4.64
N ASN A 211 9.79 -15.19 -4.67
CA ASN A 211 10.45 -15.97 -3.64
C ASN A 211 11.09 -15.02 -2.61
N PHE A 212 10.53 -15.00 -1.40
CA PHE A 212 11.04 -14.23 -0.27
C PHE A 212 11.68 -15.09 0.84
N SER A 213 11.97 -16.37 0.58
CA SER A 213 12.40 -17.31 1.63
C SER A 213 13.69 -16.89 2.36
N ALA A 214 14.66 -16.35 1.63
CA ALA A 214 15.92 -15.85 2.19
C ALA A 214 15.68 -14.62 3.09
N LEU A 215 14.79 -13.73 2.66
CA LEU A 215 14.42 -12.53 3.41
C LEU A 215 13.66 -12.88 4.68
N THR A 216 12.68 -13.80 4.61
CA THR A 216 11.91 -14.23 5.78
C THR A 216 12.80 -14.91 6.82
N ALA A 217 13.73 -15.77 6.38
CA ALA A 217 14.69 -16.40 7.30
C ALA A 217 15.55 -15.36 8.04
N HIS A 218 15.96 -14.28 7.35
CA HIS A 218 16.74 -13.19 7.94
C HIS A 218 15.91 -12.35 8.94
N THR A 219 14.69 -11.97 8.57
CA THR A 219 13.81 -11.19 9.45
C THR A 219 13.40 -11.99 10.69
N ASP A 220 13.16 -13.30 10.55
CA ASP A 220 12.83 -14.18 11.66
C ASP A 220 14.01 -14.32 12.64
N ALA A 221 15.24 -14.40 12.11
CA ALA A 221 16.44 -14.42 12.94
C ALA A 221 16.63 -13.12 13.73
N LEU A 222 16.39 -11.96 13.11
CA LEU A 222 16.45 -10.66 13.80
C LEU A 222 15.34 -10.52 14.85
N GLN A 223 14.14 -10.96 14.53
CA GLN A 223 13.02 -10.92 15.46
C GLN A 223 13.30 -11.79 16.68
N ALA A 224 13.84 -13.00 16.50
CA ALA A 224 14.26 -13.86 17.60
C ALA A 224 15.27 -13.16 18.54
N VAL A 225 16.31 -12.52 17.99
CA VAL A 225 17.31 -11.78 18.77
C VAL A 225 16.67 -10.63 19.56
N SER A 226 15.74 -9.89 18.96
CA SER A 226 15.05 -8.77 19.62
C SER A 226 14.18 -9.22 20.81
N VAL A 227 13.52 -10.39 20.69
CA VAL A 227 12.70 -10.98 21.76
C VAL A 227 13.57 -11.37 22.96
N TYR A 228 14.77 -11.92 22.74
CA TYR A 228 15.69 -12.23 23.83
C TYR A 228 16.19 -10.97 24.57
N GLN A 229 16.52 -9.90 23.83
CA GLN A 229 17.01 -8.64 24.44
C GLN A 229 15.93 -7.93 25.26
N THR A 230 14.68 -7.98 24.83
CA THR A 230 13.56 -7.36 25.57
C THR A 230 13.19 -8.15 26.82
N ALA A 231 13.32 -9.49 26.79
CA ALA A 231 13.13 -10.34 27.96
C ALA A 231 14.18 -10.06 29.06
N THR A 232 15.44 -9.81 28.70
CA THR A 232 16.50 -9.47 29.67
C THR A 232 16.41 -8.03 30.19
N ALA A 233 15.85 -7.10 29.41
CA ALA A 233 15.70 -5.70 29.82
C ALA A 233 14.51 -5.46 30.77
N ASN A 234 13.43 -6.23 30.64
CA ASN A 234 12.23 -6.11 31.48
C ASN A 234 12.20 -7.07 32.67
N GLY A 235 13.12 -8.04 32.71
CA GLY A 235 13.11 -9.14 33.66
C GLY A 235 14.37 -9.21 34.52
N VAL A 236 14.25 -8.63 35.71
CA VAL A 236 14.77 -9.23 36.95
C VAL A 236 16.29 -9.32 37.04
N THR A 237 16.87 -8.31 37.69
CA THR A 237 18.01 -8.48 38.60
C THR A 237 17.87 -9.83 39.31
N GLN A 238 18.66 -10.81 38.88
CA GLN A 238 18.86 -12.07 39.58
C GLN A 238 19.41 -11.76 40.98
N LYS A 239 18.51 -11.64 41.94
CA LYS A 239 18.69 -12.28 43.24
C LYS A 239 18.36 -13.75 42.99
N LEU A 240 19.39 -14.57 42.78
CA LEU A 240 19.44 -16.05 42.81
C LEU A 240 20.46 -16.57 41.78
N LEU A 241 21.70 -16.06 41.86
CA LEU A 241 22.92 -16.81 41.57
C LEU A 241 23.99 -16.28 42.55
N GLU A 242 23.67 -16.39 43.84
CA GLU A 242 24.69 -16.57 44.87
C GLU A 242 24.59 -18.03 45.27
N GLU A 243 25.52 -18.85 44.79
CA GLU A 243 26.24 -19.81 45.61
C GLU A 243 27.45 -20.32 44.80
N GLN A 244 28.64 -20.07 45.36
CA GLN A 244 30.00 -20.48 44.93
C GLN A 244 30.58 -19.67 43.74
N GLU A 245 31.67 -18.89 43.83
CA GLU A 245 32.84 -18.92 44.71
C GLU A 245 33.38 -17.53 45.05
N GLN A 246 33.99 -17.48 46.24
CA GLN A 246 34.83 -16.45 46.86
C GLN A 246 35.92 -15.89 45.93
N GLU A 247 36.03 -14.57 45.86
CA GLU A 247 37.06 -13.76 46.54
C GLU A 247 38.26 -13.42 45.66
N ARG A 248 38.17 -12.27 44.97
CA ARG A 248 39.32 -11.38 44.78
C ARG A 248 38.90 -9.93 44.95
N ASP A 249 39.38 -9.39 46.06
CA ASP A 249 39.46 -7.99 46.42
C ASP A 249 40.18 -7.17 45.32
N GLY A 250 39.67 -5.97 45.03
CA GLY A 250 40.28 -5.12 43.98
C GLY A 250 39.42 -4.01 43.36
N LYS A 251 39.12 -2.97 44.15
CA LYS A 251 39.10 -1.56 43.71
C LYS A 251 38.08 -1.12 42.63
N LYS A 252 36.88 -0.83 43.13
CA LYS A 252 35.90 0.19 42.69
C LYS A 252 36.38 1.23 41.65
N ARG A 253 35.75 1.22 40.47
CA ARG A 253 35.19 2.44 39.83
C ARG A 253 33.76 2.15 39.39
N LYS A 254 32.81 2.67 40.18
CA LYS A 254 31.36 2.53 40.06
C LYS A 254 30.85 3.53 39.02
N ALA A 255 30.70 3.11 37.76
CA ALA A 255 29.92 3.86 36.79
C ALA A 255 28.44 3.55 37.08
N SER A 256 27.81 4.42 37.87
CA SER A 256 26.38 4.38 38.16
C SER A 256 25.60 4.39 36.84
N MET A 257 24.77 3.37 36.65
CA MET A 257 23.66 3.33 35.69
C MET A 257 22.98 4.70 35.64
N GLN A 258 23.27 5.45 34.58
CA GLN A 258 22.73 6.78 34.37
C GLN A 258 21.34 6.59 33.76
N THR A 259 20.34 6.37 34.63
CA THR A 259 18.93 6.43 34.27
C THR A 259 18.68 7.75 33.55
N SER A 260 18.05 7.71 32.37
CA SER A 260 17.90 8.89 31.53
C SER A 260 17.16 10.00 32.29
N ARG A 261 17.75 11.21 32.31
CA ARG A 261 17.23 12.38 33.08
C ARG A 261 15.80 12.77 32.72
N GLY A 262 15.25 12.29 31.60
CA GLY A 262 13.86 12.48 31.22
C GLY A 262 12.88 11.71 32.10
N VAL A 263 13.21 10.46 32.46
CA VAL A 263 12.33 9.61 33.29
C VAL A 263 12.31 10.05 34.75
N GLU A 264 13.43 10.59 35.26
CA GLU A 264 13.50 11.14 36.61
C GLU A 264 12.70 12.44 36.77
N LYS A 265 12.59 13.25 35.71
CA LYS A 265 11.72 14.44 35.71
C LYS A 265 10.23 14.06 35.66
N LEU A 266 9.86 12.98 34.96
CA LEU A 266 8.48 12.48 34.92
C LEU A 266 8.06 11.79 36.23
N LYS A 267 8.98 11.13 36.95
CA LYS A 267 8.70 10.54 38.28
C LYS A 267 8.46 11.59 39.38
N LYS A 268 8.80 12.86 39.15
CA LYS A 268 8.63 13.93 40.13
C LYS A 268 7.26 14.62 40.05
N ALA A 269 6.42 14.27 39.08
CA ALA A 269 5.00 14.62 39.10
C ALA A 269 4.27 13.70 40.09
N SER A 270 4.22 14.13 41.35
CA SER A 270 3.47 13.43 42.40
C SER A 270 1.98 13.40 42.04
N VAL A 271 1.47 12.23 41.67
CA VAL A 271 0.03 11.94 41.53
C VAL A 271 -0.71 11.95 42.87
N LYS A 272 -0.01 12.17 43.99
CA LYS A 272 -0.57 12.31 45.35
C LYS A 272 -1.24 13.69 45.47
N GLY A 273 -2.41 13.84 44.85
CA GLY A 273 -3.20 15.09 44.85
C GLY A 273 -4.04 15.31 43.59
N MET A 274 -3.79 14.56 42.51
CA MET A 274 -4.67 14.62 41.34
C MET A 274 -5.94 13.81 41.62
N ALA A 275 -7.09 14.46 41.46
CA ALA A 275 -8.39 13.80 41.54
C ALA A 275 -8.41 12.61 40.57
N LYS A 276 -8.80 11.42 41.08
CA LYS A 276 -8.85 10.21 40.26
C LYS A 276 -9.79 10.47 39.08
N LEU A 277 -9.34 10.17 37.86
CA LEU A 277 -10.17 10.27 36.65
C LEU A 277 -11.49 9.47 36.78
N SER A 278 -11.53 8.46 37.65
CA SER A 278 -12.74 7.70 37.97
C SER A 278 -13.88 8.56 38.55
N THR A 279 -13.58 9.72 39.15
CA THR A 279 -14.59 10.62 39.72
C THR A 279 -15.34 11.41 38.64
N PHE A 280 -14.81 11.50 37.42
CA PHE A 280 -15.46 12.21 36.31
C PHE A 280 -16.48 11.34 35.55
N PHE A 281 -16.49 10.02 35.75
CA PHE A 281 -17.41 9.10 35.10
C PHE A 281 -18.58 8.68 36.00
N GLN A 282 -18.91 9.47 37.02
CA GLN A 282 -20.12 9.23 37.78
C GLN A 282 -21.33 9.51 36.88
N LYS A 283 -21.94 8.39 36.46
CA LYS A 283 -23.17 8.28 35.68
C LYS A 283 -24.21 9.23 36.27
N GLY A 284 -24.62 10.24 35.49
CA GLY A 284 -25.60 11.22 35.92
C GLY A 284 -26.91 10.57 36.41
N PRO A 285 -27.66 11.24 37.30
CA PRO A 285 -28.90 10.72 37.85
C PRO A 285 -29.89 10.43 36.72
N LYS A 286 -30.45 9.22 36.72
CA LYS A 286 -31.57 8.86 35.85
C LYS A 286 -32.81 9.61 36.35
N THR A 287 -33.21 10.64 35.63
CA THR A 287 -34.56 11.20 35.69
C THR A 287 -35.39 10.59 34.59
#